data_AF-A0AA86I848-F1
#
_entry.id   AF-A0AA86I848-F1
#
_cell.length_a   1.000
_cell.length_b   1.000
_cell.length_c   1.000
_cell.angle_alpha   90.00
_cell.angle_beta   90.00
_cell.angle_gamma   90.00
#
_symmetry.space_group_name_H-M   'P 1'
#
loop_
_entity.id
_entity.type
_entity.pdbx_description
1 polymer ?
#
loop_
_entity_poly.entity_id
_entity_poly.type
_entity_poly.pdbx_seq_one_letter_code
_entity_poly.pdbx_strand_id
1 'polypeptide(L)' 'MAKIIVKKKIQSRRSLANPYSSDTLHHRLVQSGAIDLENNYVEEDLGKGYFSVKPIDKSKKLK' A
#
# COMPACT_ATOMS: atom_id res chain seq x y z
N MET A 1 42.52 -3.70 16.06
CA MET A 1 41.19 -3.12 15.79
C MET A 1 40.21 -4.26 15.62
N ALA A 2 39.15 -4.34 16.43
CA ALA A 2 38.15 -5.40 16.32
C ALA A 2 37.16 -5.08 15.19
N LYS A 3 36.90 -6.04 14.30
CA LYS A 3 35.93 -5.92 13.21
C LYS A 3 34.54 -6.28 13.74
N ILE A 4 33.64 -5.31 13.83
CA ILE A 4 32.24 -5.57 14.20
C ILE A 4 31.52 -6.14 12.97
N ILE A 5 31.09 -7.40 13.05
CA ILE A 5 30.31 -8.07 12.00
C ILE A 5 28.84 -8.05 12.44
N VAL A 6 28.04 -7.18 11.82
CA VAL A 6 26.59 -7.16 12.00
C VAL A 6 25.99 -8.28 11.16
N LYS A 7 25.59 -9.39 11.77
CA LYS A 7 24.88 -10.47 11.06
C LYS A 7 23.51 -9.96 10.61
N LYS A 8 23.26 -9.96 9.29
CA LYS A 8 21.94 -9.65 8.73
C LYS A 8 20.94 -10.71 9.23
N LYS A 9 19.94 -10.28 9.99
CA LYS A 9 18.90 -11.17 10.55
C LYS A 9 18.14 -11.80 9.39
N ILE A 10 18.29 -13.13 9.22
CA ILE A 10 17.56 -13.88 8.19
C ILE A 10 16.08 -13.86 8.58
N GLN A 11 15.22 -13.31 7.72
CA GLN A 11 13.78 -13.33 7.96
C GLN A 11 13.26 -14.77 7.82
N SER A 12 12.34 -15.16 8.70
CA SER A 12 11.71 -16.48 8.61
C SER A 12 10.84 -16.58 7.35
N ARG A 13 10.66 -17.78 6.80
CA ARG A 13 9.72 -18.03 5.69
C ARG A 13 8.33 -17.45 5.97
N ARG A 14 7.87 -17.54 7.22
CA ARG A 14 6.59 -16.98 7.69
C ARG A 14 6.56 -15.45 7.57
N SER A 15 7.63 -14.78 7.97
CA SER A 15 7.74 -13.31 7.85
C SER A 15 7.79 -12.86 6.40
N LEU A 16 8.43 -13.62 5.51
CA LEU A 16 8.49 -13.31 4.09
C LEU A 16 7.15 -13.53 3.39
N ALA A 17 6.40 -14.56 3.80
CA ALA A 17 5.08 -14.85 3.24
C ALA A 17 4.03 -13.80 3.63
N ASN A 18 4.14 -13.20 4.82
CA ASN A 18 3.29 -12.08 5.24
C ASN A 18 4.12 -10.98 5.94
N PRO A 19 4.73 -10.08 5.15
CA PRO A 19 5.56 -9.00 5.69
C PRO A 19 4.76 -7.96 6.48
N TYR A 20 3.44 -7.94 6.34
CA TYR A 20 2.54 -7.00 7.00
C TYR A 20 1.71 -7.66 8.10
N SER A 21 2.22 -8.76 8.67
CA SER A 21 1.50 -9.53 9.70
C SER A 21 1.15 -8.73 10.97
N SER A 22 1.80 -7.60 11.22
CA SER A 22 1.53 -6.68 12.33
C SER A 22 0.40 -5.68 12.05
N ASP A 23 0.03 -5.46 10.79
CA ASP A 23 -0.78 -4.32 10.38
C ASP A 23 -1.94 -4.73 9.47
N THR A 24 -3.07 -4.04 9.64
CA THR A 24 -4.21 -4.23 8.73
C THR A 24 -3.94 -3.54 7.40
N LEU A 25 -4.67 -3.95 6.35
CA LEU A 25 -4.65 -3.22 5.07
C LEU A 25 -5.03 -1.75 5.24
N HIS A 26 -6.08 -1.48 6.02
CA HIS A 26 -6.54 -0.13 6.30
C HIS A 26 -5.45 0.74 6.93
N HIS A 27 -4.80 0.25 7.99
CA HIS A 27 -3.72 0.99 8.65
C HIS A 27 -2.58 1.33 7.68
N ARG A 28 -2.21 0.39 6.80
CA ARG A 28 -1.18 0.63 5.78
C ARG A 28 -1.60 1.66 4.72
N LEU A 29 -2.88 1.67 4.33
CA LEU A 29 -3.41 2.66 3.39
C LEU A 29 -3.46 4.07 4.01
N VAL A 30 -3.82 4.18 5.28
CA VAL A 30 -3.79 5.44 6.03
C VAL A 30 -2.34 5.95 6.14
N GLN A 31 -1.40 5.09 6.53
CA GLN A 31 0.02 5.45 6.64
C GLN A 31 0.65 5.89 5.32
N SER A 32 0.23 5.32 4.18
CA SER A 32 0.76 5.70 2.86
C SER A 32 0.15 7.00 2.33
N GLY A 33 -0.84 7.59 3.01
CA GLY A 33 -1.58 8.74 2.53
C GLY A 33 -2.40 8.42 1.28
N ALA A 34 -2.97 7.20 1.23
CA ALA A 34 -3.82 6.76 0.14
C ALA A 34 -5.03 7.70 -0.02
N ILE A 35 -5.43 7.92 -1.27
CA ILE A 35 -6.61 8.73 -1.59
C ILE A 35 -7.84 7.89 -1.26
N ASP A 36 -8.79 8.50 -0.56
CA ASP A 36 -10.10 7.91 -0.33
C ASP A 36 -10.92 8.05 -1.62
N LEU A 37 -11.25 6.91 -2.22
CA LEU A 37 -12.08 6.84 -3.44
C LEU A 37 -13.56 6.70 -3.13
N GLU A 38 -13.97 6.52 -1.87
CA GLU A 38 -15.39 6.43 -1.53
C GLU A 38 -16.12 7.71 -1.92
N ASN A 39 -17.08 7.61 -2.85
CA ASN A 39 -17.77 8.75 -3.45
C ASN A 39 -16.82 9.83 -4.02
N ASN A 40 -15.61 9.46 -4.41
CA ASN A 40 -14.56 10.38 -4.87
C ASN A 40 -13.82 9.83 -6.09
N TYR A 41 -14.56 9.23 -7.02
CA TYR A 41 -13.99 8.67 -8.23
C TYR A 41 -14.88 8.93 -9.44
N VAL A 42 -14.24 8.88 -10.60
CA VAL A 42 -14.86 8.91 -11.92
C VAL A 42 -14.31 7.73 -12.71
N GLU A 43 -15.21 7.05 -13.42
CA GLU A 43 -14.87 6.02 -14.39
C GLU A 43 -14.73 6.65 -15.77
N GLU A 44 -13.64 6.30 -16.46
CA GLU A 44 -13.40 6.68 -17.85
C GLU A 44 -13.34 5.39 -18.67
N ASP A 45 -14.30 5.22 -19.58
CA ASP A 45 -14.34 4.10 -20.51
C ASP A 45 -13.18 4.20 -21.51
N LEU A 46 -12.34 3.17 -21.55
CA LEU A 46 -11.23 3.05 -22.48
C LEU A 46 -11.59 2.20 -23.72
N GLY A 47 -12.82 1.68 -23.77
CA GLY A 47 -13.33 0.80 -24.80
C GLY A 47 -12.89 -0.65 -24.62
N LYS A 48 -13.50 -1.55 -25.40
CA LYS A 48 -13.18 -2.99 -25.43
C LYS A 48 -13.30 -3.69 -24.05
N GLY A 49 -14.15 -3.16 -23.18
CA GLY A 49 -14.36 -3.69 -21.83
C GLY A 49 -13.33 -3.24 -20.79
N TYR A 50 -12.51 -2.23 -21.10
CA TYR A 50 -11.58 -1.63 -20.16
C TYR A 50 -12.10 -0.27 -19.69
N PHE A 51 -11.86 0.05 -18.42
CA PHE A 51 -12.13 1.37 -17.85
C PHE A 51 -10.98 1.76 -16.92
N SER A 52 -10.80 3.06 -16.73
CA SER A 52 -9.90 3.61 -15.72
C SER A 52 -10.69 4.30 -14.62
N VAL A 53 -10.19 4.22 -13.39
CA VAL A 53 -10.76 4.91 -12.23
C VAL A 53 -9.82 6.03 -11.84
N LYS A 54 -10.32 7.27 -11.84
CA LYS A 54 -9.55 8.45 -11.44
C LYS A 54 -10.19 9.12 -10.23
N PRO A 55 -9.39 9.59 -9.25
CA PRO A 55 -9.92 10.36 -8.13
C PRO A 55 -10.39 11.74 -8.61
N ILE A 56 -11.54 12.20 -8.10
CA ILE A 56 -12.04 13.57 -8.34
C ILE A 56 -11.19 14.56 -7.54
N ASP A 57 -11.07 14.33 -6.23
CA ASP A 57 -10.26 15.10 -5.30
C ASP A 57 -9.07 14.25 -4.79
N LYS A 58 -7.86 14.65 -5.16
CA LYS A 58 -6.61 13.98 -4.73
C LYS A 58 -6.19 14.31 -3.30
N SER A 59 -6.81 15.34 -2.69
CA SER A 59 -6.55 15.79 -1.33
C SER A 59 -7.34 15.00 -0.29
N LYS A 60 -8.47 14.39 -0.68
CA LYS A 60 -9.26 13.50 0.19
C LYS A 60 -8.48 12.22 0.50
N LYS A 61 -7.95 12.11 1.71
CA LYS A 61 -7.18 10.95 2.17
C LYS A 61 -7.99 10.03 3.08
N LEU A 62 -7.67 8.74 3.05
CA LEU A 62 -8.16 7.74 4.02
C LEU A 62 -7.71 8.12 5.43
N LYS A 63 -8.59 7.91 6.42
CA LYS A 63 -8.38 8.22 7.84
C LYS A 63 -8.44 6.97 8.68
#